data_AF-A0A9Q7B2L0-F1
#
_entry.id   AF-A0A9Q7B2L0-F1
#
_cell.length_a   1.000
_cell.length_b   1.000
_cell.length_c   1.000
_cell.angle_alpha   90.00
_cell.angle_beta   90.00
_cell.angle_gamma   90.00
#
_symmetry.space_group_name_H-M   'P 1'
#
loop_
_entity.id
_entity.type
_entity.pdbx_description
1 polymer ?
#
loop_
_entity_poly.entity_id
_entity_poly.type
_entity_poly.pdbx_seq_one_letter_code
_entity_poly.pdbx_strand_id
1 'polypeptide(L)'
;MVLKPATFNGEEPEIEVENPNHATLEVRVAEALAVSGGISASDVIVTAEGDAIVLRGAVATADEVERAAEVARAVPGVAAVTNHIAIT
;
A
#
# COMPACT_ATOMS: atom_id res chain seq x y z
N MET A 1 19.74 41.01 -5.38
CA MET A 1 19.63 39.88 -4.42
C MET A 1 19.21 38.68 -5.23
N VAL A 2 20.08 37.68 -5.38
CA VAL A 2 19.87 36.54 -6.29
C VAL A 2 19.30 35.39 -5.47
N LEU A 3 18.03 35.06 -5.70
CA LEU A 3 17.37 33.91 -5.08
C LEU A 3 17.79 32.66 -5.87
N LYS A 4 18.81 31.94 -5.38
CA LYS A 4 19.09 30.59 -5.86
C LYS A 4 18.02 29.66 -5.28
N PRO A 5 17.27 28.90 -6.10
CA PRO A 5 16.49 27.80 -5.57
C PRO A 5 17.47 26.76 -4.99
N ALA A 6 17.20 26.27 -3.78
CA ALA A 6 18.02 25.26 -3.16
C ALA A 6 17.85 23.94 -3.93
N THR A 7 18.82 23.60 -4.78
CA THR A 7 18.92 22.26 -5.38
C THR A 7 19.63 21.36 -4.36
N PHE A 8 18.87 20.47 -3.72
CA PHE A 8 19.42 19.45 -2.83
C PHE A 8 19.55 18.14 -3.62
N ASN A 9 20.78 17.78 -3.96
CA ASN A 9 21.26 16.44 -4.34
C ASN A 9 20.50 15.62 -5.41
N GLY A 10 19.98 16.24 -6.47
CA GLY A 10 19.87 15.60 -7.81
C GLY A 10 18.95 14.39 -8.00
N GLU A 11 18.41 13.81 -6.93
CA GLU A 11 17.29 12.89 -6.94
C GLU A 11 16.24 13.60 -6.12
N GLU A 12 15.28 14.21 -6.82
CA GLU A 12 14.02 14.58 -6.21
C GLU A 12 13.57 13.32 -5.46
N PRO A 13 13.39 13.33 -4.12
CA PRO A 13 12.55 12.30 -3.56
C PRO A 13 11.27 12.46 -4.36
N GLU A 14 10.93 11.44 -5.16
CA GLU A 14 9.56 11.23 -5.57
C GLU A 14 8.82 11.08 -4.24
N ILE A 15 8.48 12.23 -3.63
CA ILE A 15 7.28 12.34 -2.85
C ILE A 15 6.27 11.98 -3.92
N GLU A 16 5.94 10.70 -3.95
CA GLU A 16 4.83 10.16 -4.69
C GLU A 16 3.63 10.86 -4.03
N VAL A 17 3.37 12.09 -4.49
CA VAL A 17 2.21 12.90 -4.14
C VAL A 17 1.07 12.23 -4.89
N GLU A 18 0.75 11.00 -4.53
CA GLU A 18 -0.34 10.27 -5.15
C GLU A 18 -1.57 10.40 -4.27
N ASN A 19 -2.15 11.59 -4.42
CA ASN A 19 -3.58 11.83 -4.34
C ASN A 19 -4.16 11.82 -2.90
N PRO A 20 -4.56 12.97 -2.35
CA PRO A 20 -5.14 13.04 -0.99
C PRO A 20 -6.42 12.20 -0.81
N ASN A 21 -7.03 11.73 -1.91
CA ASN A 21 -8.18 10.82 -1.87
C ASN A 21 -7.81 9.33 -1.85
N HIS A 22 -6.63 8.92 -2.35
CA HIS A 22 -6.20 7.49 -2.31
C HIS A 22 -5.67 7.11 -0.93
N ALA A 23 -5.04 8.06 -0.24
CA ALA A 23 -4.56 7.89 1.13
C ALA A 23 -5.65 7.35 2.07
N THR A 24 -6.92 7.70 1.84
CA THR A 24 -8.00 7.22 2.72
C THR A 24 -8.34 5.74 2.48
N LEU A 25 -8.26 5.26 1.24
CA LEU A 25 -8.53 3.85 0.92
C LEU A 25 -7.37 2.96 1.38
N GLU A 26 -6.15 3.38 1.08
CA GLU A 26 -4.93 2.69 1.49
C GLU A 26 -4.86 2.55 3.01
N VAL A 27 -5.07 3.65 3.75
CA VAL A 27 -5.05 3.63 5.22
C VAL A 27 -6.11 2.68 5.77
N ARG A 28 -7.33 2.68 5.20
CA ARG A 28 -8.40 1.77 5.66
C ARG A 28 -8.07 0.31 5.41
N VAL A 29 -7.43 0.00 4.28
CA VAL A 29 -6.96 -1.36 3.96
C VAL A 29 -5.81 -1.75 4.88
N ALA A 30 -4.83 -0.86 5.10
CA ALA A 30 -3.72 -1.09 6.01
C ALA A 30 -4.19 -1.31 7.45
N GLU A 31 -5.15 -0.51 7.93
CA GLU A 31 -5.78 -0.71 9.24
C GLU A 31 -6.53 -2.03 9.31
N ALA A 32 -7.33 -2.37 8.29
CA ALA A 32 -8.05 -3.64 8.27
C ALA A 32 -7.10 -4.84 8.29
N LEU A 33 -5.97 -4.75 7.58
CA LEU A 33 -4.90 -5.77 7.58
C LEU A 33 -4.23 -5.86 8.95
N ALA A 34 -3.92 -4.72 9.58
CA ALA A 34 -3.34 -4.67 10.92
C ALA A 34 -4.28 -5.28 11.97
N VAL A 35 -5.59 -5.03 11.86
CA VAL A 35 -6.62 -5.60 12.75
C VAL A 35 -6.82 -7.10 12.50
N SER A 36 -6.75 -7.55 11.25
CA SER A 36 -6.91 -8.97 10.90
C SER A 36 -5.79 -9.85 11.48
N GLY A 37 -4.68 -9.25 11.93
CA GLY A 37 -3.78 -9.83 12.92
C GLY A 37 -3.30 -11.23 12.56
N GLY A 38 -2.38 -11.33 11.61
CA GLY A 38 -1.87 -12.61 11.15
C GLY A 38 -0.93 -12.56 9.96
N ILE A 39 -0.89 -11.42 9.27
CA ILE A 39 0.02 -11.18 8.16
C ILE A 39 1.23 -10.43 8.73
N SER A 40 2.45 -10.84 8.37
CA SER A 40 3.64 -10.01 8.62
C SER A 40 3.57 -8.73 7.77
N ALA A 41 2.70 -7.80 8.18
CA ALA A 41 2.49 -6.52 7.54
C ALA A 41 3.74 -5.62 7.56
N SER A 42 4.77 -6.01 8.31
CA SER A 42 6.06 -5.31 8.32
C SER A 42 6.78 -5.32 6.97
N ASP A 43 6.50 -6.29 6.10
CA ASP A 43 7.09 -6.37 4.75
C ASP A 43 6.02 -6.30 3.63
N VAL A 44 4.75 -6.10 3.99
CA VAL A 44 3.66 -5.98 3.02
C VAL A 44 3.33 -4.52 2.79
N ILE A 45 3.60 -4.07 1.57
CA ILE A 45 3.28 -2.74 1.07
C ILE A 45 1.89 -2.80 0.44
N VAL A 46 1.01 -1.92 0.90
CA VAL A 46 -0.33 -1.73 0.34
C VAL A 46 -0.31 -0.45 -0.45
N THR A 47 -0.74 -0.50 -1.70
CA THR A 47 -0.82 0.68 -2.58
C THR A 47 -2.24 0.79 -3.11
N ALA A 48 -2.87 1.96 -2.94
CA ALA A 48 -4.18 2.24 -3.53
C ALA A 48 -4.06 3.05 -4.83
N GLU A 49 -4.40 2.43 -5.96
CA GLU A 49 -4.47 3.06 -7.27
C GLU A 49 -5.95 3.28 -7.65
N GLY A 50 -6.52 4.41 -7.23
CA GLY A 50 -7.94 4.71 -7.46
C GLY A 50 -8.84 3.81 -6.63
N ASP A 51 -9.64 2.99 -7.32
CA ASP A 51 -10.49 1.96 -6.70
C ASP A 51 -9.82 0.57 -6.68
N ALA A 52 -8.59 0.45 -7.19
CA ALA A 52 -7.82 -0.80 -7.19
C ALA A 52 -6.79 -0.81 -6.05
N ILE A 53 -6.69 -1.94 -5.36
CA ILE A 53 -5.68 -2.15 -4.32
C ILE A 53 -4.63 -3.12 -4.82
N VAL A 54 -3.37 -2.75 -4.65
CA VAL A 54 -2.22 -3.58 -4.97
C VAL A 54 -1.50 -3.95 -3.68
N LEU A 55 -1.40 -5.25 -3.41
CA LEU A 55 -0.68 -5.80 -2.28
C LEU A 55 0.67 -6.32 -2.78
N ARG A 56 1.78 -5.79 -2.28
CA ARG A 56 3.15 -6.23 -2.62
C ARG A 56 3.89 -6.61 -1.35
N GLY A 57 4.81 -7.55 -1.43
CA GLY A 57 5.64 -7.93 -0.29
C GLY A 57 5.97 -9.40 -0.27
N ALA A 58 6.39 -9.90 0.89
CA ALA A 58 6.62 -11.32 1.12
C ALA A 58 5.88 -11.78 2.39
N VAL A 59 5.28 -12.97 2.33
CA VAL A 59 4.67 -13.63 3.50
C VAL A 59 5.16 -15.07 3.62
N ALA A 60 4.99 -15.67 4.79
CA ALA A 60 5.47 -17.02 5.07
C ALA A 60 4.50 -18.10 4.56
N THR A 61 3.22 -17.78 4.39
CA THR A 61 2.19 -18.76 4.05
C THR A 61 1.19 -18.26 3.02
N ALA A 62 0.65 -19.18 2.21
CA ALA A 62 -0.43 -18.87 1.27
C ALA A 62 -1.70 -18.39 1.98
N ASP A 63 -1.95 -18.87 3.20
CA ASP A 63 -3.11 -18.48 4.01
C ASP A 63 -3.07 -16.97 4.32
N GLU A 64 -1.90 -16.42 4.64
CA GLU A 64 -1.71 -14.97 4.81
C GLU A 64 -2.02 -14.18 3.52
N VAL A 65 -1.61 -14.70 2.35
CA VAL A 65 -1.89 -14.07 1.05
C VAL A 65 -3.39 -13.99 0.79
N GLU A 66 -4.11 -15.09 1.02
CA GLU A 66 -5.56 -15.14 0.84
C GLU A 66 -6.27 -14.25 1.85
N ARG A 67 -5.86 -14.29 3.12
CA ARG A 67 -6.37 -13.43 4.18
C ARG A 67 -6.20 -11.95 3.84
N ALA A 68 -5.03 -11.57 3.32
CA ALA A 68 -4.75 -10.19 2.93
C ALA A 68 -5.68 -9.74 1.80
N ALA A 69 -5.88 -10.60 0.79
CA ALA A 69 -6.76 -10.31 -0.32
C ALA A 69 -8.23 -10.22 0.11
N GLU A 70 -8.70 -11.10 1.01
CA GLU A 70 -10.05 -11.05 1.55
C GLU A 70 -10.29 -9.78 2.35
N VAL A 71 -9.36 -9.41 3.23
CA VAL A 71 -9.44 -8.19 4.04
C VAL A 71 -9.46 -6.95 3.15
N ALA A 72 -8.59 -6.89 2.14
CA ALA A 72 -8.58 -5.78 1.18
C ALA A 72 -9.91 -5.69 0.43
N ARG A 73 -10.47 -6.82 -0.03
CA ARG A 73 -11.79 -6.84 -0.70
C ARG A 73 -12.95 -6.49 0.23
N ALA A 74 -12.82 -6.75 1.53
CA ALA A 74 -13.84 -6.41 2.51
C ALA A 74 -13.93 -4.90 2.78
N VAL A 75 -12.92 -4.11 2.40
CA VAL A 75 -12.95 -2.66 2.54
C VAL A 75 -13.89 -2.04 1.52
N PRO A 76 -14.90 -1.26 1.94
CA PRO A 76 -15.84 -0.66 1.02
C PRO A 76 -15.17 0.49 0.27
N GLY A 77 -15.23 0.43 -1.07
CA GLY A 77 -14.51 1.31 -2.00
C GLY A 77 -13.52 0.56 -2.89
N VAL A 78 -13.23 -0.71 -2.59
CA VAL A 78 -12.32 -1.53 -3.39
C VAL A 78 -13.07 -2.20 -4.54
N ALA A 79 -12.75 -1.83 -5.78
CA ALA A 79 -13.28 -2.43 -7.00
C ALA A 79 -12.45 -3.63 -7.46
N ALA A 80 -11.12 -3.57 -7.26
CA ALA A 80 -10.20 -4.63 -7.65
C ALA A 80 -9.09 -4.81 -6.61
N VAL A 81 -8.63 -6.05 -6.43
CA VAL A 81 -7.48 -6.37 -5.58
C VAL A 81 -6.51 -7.20 -6.39
N THR A 82 -5.29 -6.70 -6.53
CA THR A 82 -4.17 -7.35 -7.18
C THR A 82 -3.18 -7.77 -6.12
N ASN A 83 -2.92 -9.07 -6.04
CA ASN A 83 -1.98 -9.62 -5.07
C ASN A 83 -0.66 -10.00 -5.77
N HIS A 84 0.41 -9.30 -5.40
CA HIS A 84 1.80 -9.52 -5.80
C HIS A 84 2.67 -9.95 -4.61
N ILE A 85 2.06 -10.52 -3.58
CA ILE A 85 2.80 -11.05 -2.44
C ILE A 85 3.52 -12.34 -2.89
N ALA A 86 4.83 -12.38 -2.66
CA ALA A 86 5.63 -13.58 -2.82
C ALA A 86 5.54 -14.43 -1.54
N ILE A 87 5.48 -15.75 -1.71
CA ILE A 87 5.56 -16.69 -0.59
C ILE A 87 7.02 -17.17 -0.54
N THR A 88 7.69 -16.98 0.61
CA THR A 88 9.09 -17.44 0.79
C THR A 88 9.27 -18.43 1.92
#